data_AF-A0A535E8D7-F1
#
_entry.id   AF-A0A535E8D7-F1
#
_cell.length_a   1.000
_cell.length_b   1.000
_cell.length_c   1.000
_cell.angle_alpha   90.00
_cell.angle_beta   90.00
_cell.angle_gamma   90.00
#
_symmetry.space_group_name_H-M   'P 1'
#
loop_
_entity.id
_entity.type
_entity.pdbx_description
1 polymer ?
#
loop_
_entity_poly.entity_id
_entity_poly.type
_entity_poly.pdbx_seq_one_letter_code
_entity_poly.pdbx_strand_id
1 'polypeptide(L)'
;MAGQQADGGFGVHPYSKWKGAHWRLVSLIELGVPRTSLEANRAADHVLDWIATPDEPLVLAGRERRHTSMEGNALAVCCRLGKHRDRRVRHLVTVLLRSQWPDGGWNCDRNPEATHSSFHESLAPIWGLVEYHGATKDARAREAAEAAVELLLQHELFKSRQTGAPINPEWMHIHWPHYWHYDFFHGLRAVGMLGRAGDSRAAAALEHLHGLRRPDGTWRATGRRYWSRDAEAVDWGDAHQVITPAAER
;
A
#
# COMPACT_ATOMS: atom_id res chain seq x y z
N MET A 1 -2.31 19.77 11.32
CA MET A 1 -0.94 19.21 11.11
C MET A 1 0.03 20.35 10.90
N ALA A 2 1.29 20.24 11.36
CA ALA A 2 2.27 21.32 11.16
C ALA A 2 2.47 21.59 9.65
N GLY A 3 2.39 22.87 9.26
CA GLY A 3 2.52 23.32 7.88
C GLY A 3 1.29 23.10 6.99
N GLN A 4 0.17 22.62 7.53
CA GLN A 4 -1.07 22.46 6.75
C GLN A 4 -1.74 23.81 6.49
N GLN A 5 -2.15 24.04 5.25
CA GLN A 5 -2.84 25.25 4.80
C GLN A 5 -4.37 25.10 4.90
N ALA A 6 -5.10 26.21 4.69
CA ALA A 6 -6.55 26.24 4.84
C ALA A 6 -7.30 25.32 3.86
N ASP A 7 -6.72 25.07 2.69
CA ASP A 7 -7.20 24.14 1.67
C ASP A 7 -6.97 22.65 2.02
N GLY A 8 -6.38 22.37 3.19
CA GLY A 8 -6.02 21.03 3.64
C GLY A 8 -4.67 20.53 3.11
N GLY A 9 -4.05 21.25 2.17
CA GLY A 9 -2.77 20.95 1.56
C GLY A 9 -1.57 21.45 2.37
N PHE A 10 -0.39 21.41 1.75
CA PHE A 10 0.89 21.77 2.39
C PHE A 10 1.74 22.71 1.51
N GLY A 11 1.10 23.49 0.62
CA GLY A 11 1.79 24.40 -0.29
C GLY A 11 2.62 23.72 -1.39
N VAL A 12 2.41 22.42 -1.60
CA VAL A 12 3.03 21.60 -2.64
C VAL A 12 2.00 20.66 -3.25
N HIS A 13 2.31 20.07 -4.40
CA HIS A 13 1.43 19.09 -5.04
C HIS A 13 1.09 17.93 -4.07
N PRO A 14 -0.15 17.41 -4.04
CA PRO A 14 -0.55 16.40 -3.06
C PRO A 14 0.34 15.16 -3.01
N TYR A 15 0.93 14.78 -4.16
CA TYR A 15 1.84 13.65 -4.31
C TYR A 15 3.34 13.96 -4.16
N SER A 16 3.73 15.22 -3.93
CA SER A 16 5.14 15.59 -3.75
C SER A 16 5.77 14.71 -2.67
N LYS A 17 6.79 13.92 -3.03
CA LYS A 17 7.35 12.87 -2.17
C LYS A 17 7.66 13.39 -0.76
N TRP A 18 7.06 12.72 0.22
CA TRP A 18 7.18 12.94 1.68
C TRP A 18 6.60 14.27 2.19
N LYS A 19 6.50 15.30 1.35
CA LYS A 19 6.01 16.63 1.72
C LYS A 19 4.51 16.81 1.49
N GLY A 20 3.98 16.23 0.43
CA GLY A 20 2.57 16.34 0.03
C GLY A 20 1.62 15.59 0.96
N ALA A 21 0.34 15.98 0.93
CA ALA A 21 -0.70 15.42 1.79
C ALA A 21 -0.85 13.90 1.65
N HIS A 22 -0.63 13.34 0.46
CA HIS A 22 -0.76 11.90 0.20
C HIS A 22 0.13 11.06 1.10
N TRP A 23 1.44 11.32 1.10
CA TRP A 23 2.41 10.54 1.87
C TRP A 23 2.28 10.77 3.38
N ARG A 24 2.01 12.03 3.78
CA ARG A 24 1.78 12.39 5.19
C ARG A 24 0.59 11.64 5.77
N LEU A 25 -0.49 11.50 5.00
CA LEU A 25 -1.66 10.76 5.45
C LEU A 25 -1.39 9.26 5.60
N VAL A 26 -0.61 8.64 4.71
CA VAL A 26 -0.20 7.24 4.87
C VAL A 26 0.52 7.06 6.21
N SER A 27 1.47 7.95 6.54
CA SER A 27 2.18 7.94 7.83
C SER A 27 1.23 8.06 9.02
N LEU A 28 0.33 9.05 8.99
CA LEU A 28 -0.60 9.32 10.10
C LEU A 28 -1.60 8.19 10.33
N ILE A 29 -2.03 7.52 9.26
CA ILE A 29 -2.95 6.40 9.33
C ILE A 29 -2.28 5.14 9.89
N GLU A 30 -1.00 4.94 9.60
CA GLU A 30 -0.20 3.90 10.24
C GLU A 30 0.10 4.22 11.72
N LEU A 31 0.13 5.51 12.11
CA LEU A 31 0.20 5.93 13.53
C LEU A 31 -1.15 5.91 14.26
N GLY A 32 -2.25 5.55 13.59
CA GLY A 32 -3.56 5.44 14.22
C GLY A 32 -4.26 6.79 14.47
N VAL A 33 -4.05 7.78 13.60
CA VAL A 33 -4.79 9.07 13.69
C VAL A 33 -6.31 8.82 13.81
N PRO A 34 -7.01 9.49 14.75
CA PRO A 34 -8.44 9.28 14.91
C PRO A 34 -9.23 9.71 13.67
N ARG A 35 -10.31 8.98 13.37
CA ARG A 35 -11.27 9.33 12.30
C ARG A 35 -11.86 10.73 12.45
N THR A 36 -11.91 11.23 13.68
CA THR A 36 -12.44 12.56 14.04
C THR A 36 -11.45 13.70 13.83
N SER A 37 -10.18 13.44 13.45
CA SER A 37 -9.21 14.51 13.19
C SER A 37 -9.66 15.37 12.00
N LEU A 38 -9.97 16.63 12.27
CA LEU A 38 -10.39 17.59 11.24
C LEU A 38 -9.25 17.86 10.25
N GLU A 39 -8.01 17.89 10.74
CA GLU A 39 -6.81 18.10 9.95
C GLU A 39 -6.60 16.96 8.96
N ALA A 40 -6.68 15.71 9.41
CA ALA A 40 -6.53 14.55 8.54
C ALA A 40 -7.67 14.47 7.52
N ASN A 41 -8.90 14.80 7.92
CA ASN A 41 -10.05 14.84 7.01
C ASN A 41 -9.88 15.92 5.92
N ARG A 42 -9.44 17.13 6.27
CA ARG A 42 -9.17 18.19 5.27
C ARG A 42 -8.05 17.80 4.30
N ALA A 43 -6.97 17.20 4.78
CA ALA A 43 -5.92 16.71 3.89
C ALA A 43 -6.41 15.57 2.99
N ALA A 44 -7.26 14.68 3.50
CA ALA A 44 -7.85 13.61 2.70
C ALA A 44 -8.77 14.19 1.61
N ASP A 45 -9.55 15.22 1.93
CA ASP A 45 -10.37 15.93 0.93
C ASP A 45 -9.50 16.59 -0.14
N HIS A 46 -8.40 17.24 0.24
CA HIS A 46 -7.42 17.81 -0.69
C HIS A 46 -6.79 16.75 -1.62
N VAL A 47 -6.44 15.57 -1.07
CA VAL A 47 -5.95 14.45 -1.88
C VAL A 47 -7.03 13.93 -2.82
N LEU A 48 -8.27 13.77 -2.35
CA LEU A 48 -9.39 13.29 -3.15
C LEU A 48 -9.76 14.23 -4.31
N ASP A 49 -9.70 15.55 -4.09
CA ASP A 49 -9.93 16.54 -5.15
C ASP A 49 -8.91 16.40 -6.29
N TRP A 50 -7.67 16.01 -5.97
CA TRP A 50 -6.65 15.73 -6.96
C TRP A 50 -6.80 14.33 -7.59
N ILE A 51 -6.72 13.27 -6.78
CA ILE A 51 -6.58 11.89 -7.29
C ILE A 51 -7.86 11.34 -7.92
N ALA A 52 -9.03 11.88 -7.57
CA ALA A 52 -10.31 11.48 -8.19
C ALA A 52 -10.71 12.38 -9.37
N THR A 53 -9.83 13.29 -9.81
CA THR A 53 -10.04 14.03 -11.06
C THR A 53 -9.99 13.04 -12.23
N PRO A 54 -11.02 12.99 -13.10
CA PRO A 54 -11.02 12.09 -14.24
C PRO A 54 -9.81 12.29 -15.15
N ASP A 55 -9.18 11.19 -15.54
CA ASP A 55 -8.10 11.14 -16.52
C ASP A 55 -8.42 10.13 -17.63
N GLU A 56 -7.76 10.29 -18.78
CA GLU A 56 -7.85 9.32 -19.87
C GLU A 56 -6.87 8.17 -19.62
N PRO A 57 -7.31 6.90 -19.60
CA PRO A 57 -6.45 5.79 -19.26
C PRO A 57 -5.45 5.51 -20.39
N LEU A 58 -4.17 5.37 -20.04
CA LEU A 58 -3.16 4.86 -20.97
C LEU A 58 -3.33 3.35 -21.12
N VAL A 59 -3.87 2.87 -22.23
CA VAL A 59 -4.03 1.44 -22.51
C VAL A 59 -3.01 0.99 -23.55
N LEU A 60 -2.14 0.05 -23.19
CA LEU A 60 -1.15 -0.54 -24.09
C LEU A 60 -1.37 -2.05 -24.16
N ALA A 61 -1.48 -2.60 -25.38
CA ALA A 61 -1.75 -4.02 -25.62
C ALA A 61 -2.91 -4.56 -24.74
N GLY A 62 -4.02 -3.81 -24.68
CA GLY A 62 -5.24 -4.20 -23.95
C GLY A 62 -5.17 -4.10 -22.42
N ARG A 63 -4.11 -3.51 -21.86
CA ARG A 63 -3.90 -3.38 -20.41
C ARG A 63 -3.70 -1.92 -20.03
N GLU A 64 -4.45 -1.43 -19.05
CA GLU A 64 -4.31 -0.06 -18.54
C GLU A 64 -2.99 0.07 -17.75
N ARG A 65 -2.21 1.12 -18.03
CA ARG A 65 -0.97 1.47 -17.31
C ARG A 65 -1.29 2.55 -16.29
N ARG A 66 -1.08 2.25 -15.01
CA ARG A 66 -1.40 3.19 -13.93
C ARG A 66 -0.52 3.00 -12.71
N HIS A 67 -0.21 4.11 -12.04
CA HIS A 67 0.47 4.14 -10.74
C HIS A 67 -0.51 3.88 -9.60
N THR A 68 -1.10 2.69 -9.57
CA THR A 68 -2.18 2.33 -8.65
C THR A 68 -1.77 2.33 -7.17
N SER A 69 -0.47 2.42 -6.88
CA SER A 69 0.00 2.77 -5.54
C SER A 69 -0.60 4.08 -5.01
N MET A 70 -0.93 5.04 -5.88
CA MET A 70 -1.59 6.30 -5.51
C MET A 70 -3.04 6.07 -5.10
N GLU A 71 -3.85 5.45 -5.96
CA GLU A 71 -5.26 5.18 -5.70
C GLU A 71 -5.44 4.22 -4.51
N GLY A 72 -4.59 3.20 -4.40
CA GLY A 72 -4.63 2.22 -3.31
C GLY A 72 -4.35 2.83 -1.94
N ASN A 73 -3.27 3.62 -1.81
CA ASN A 73 -2.96 4.33 -0.56
C ASN A 73 -4.07 5.34 -0.20
N ALA A 74 -4.56 6.11 -1.17
CA ALA A 74 -5.63 7.07 -0.94
C ALA A 74 -6.93 6.38 -0.49
N LEU A 75 -7.27 5.25 -1.11
CA LEU A 75 -8.43 4.44 -0.75
C LEU A 75 -8.33 3.92 0.70
N ALA A 76 -7.18 3.35 1.08
CA ALA A 76 -6.94 2.85 2.43
C ALA A 76 -7.08 3.95 3.48
N VAL A 77 -6.37 5.08 3.27
CA VAL A 77 -6.43 6.27 4.12
C VAL A 77 -7.87 6.76 4.29
N CYS A 78 -8.61 6.91 3.20
CA CYS A 78 -9.98 7.42 3.24
C CYS A 78 -10.92 6.46 3.96
N CYS A 79 -10.78 5.15 3.76
CA CYS A 79 -11.58 4.15 4.47
C CYS A 79 -11.26 4.16 5.97
N ARG A 80 -9.97 4.25 6.34
CA ARG A 80 -9.52 4.38 7.73
C ARG A 80 -10.06 5.65 8.38
N LEU A 81 -10.25 6.75 7.65
CA LEU A 81 -10.89 7.99 8.13
C LEU A 81 -12.43 7.97 8.08
N GLY A 82 -13.05 6.88 7.60
CA GLY A 82 -14.51 6.76 7.54
C GLY A 82 -15.17 7.39 6.31
N LYS A 83 -14.40 7.79 5.29
CA LYS A 83 -14.90 8.43 4.06
C LYS A 83 -15.37 7.45 2.96
N HIS A 84 -15.58 6.17 3.28
CA HIS A 84 -15.93 5.11 2.31
C HIS A 84 -17.19 5.38 1.47
N ARG A 85 -18.09 6.28 1.92
CA ARG A 85 -19.31 6.66 1.17
C ARG A 85 -19.10 7.82 0.18
N ASP A 86 -17.97 8.52 0.26
CA ASP A 86 -17.64 9.61 -0.65
C ASP A 86 -17.61 9.11 -2.10
N ARG A 87 -18.20 9.89 -3.02
CA ARG A 87 -18.22 9.55 -4.45
C ARG A 87 -16.82 9.44 -5.05
N ARG A 88 -15.86 10.25 -4.58
CA ARG A 88 -14.46 10.24 -5.02
C ARG A 88 -13.78 8.95 -4.58
N VAL A 89 -14.05 8.48 -3.36
CA VAL A 89 -13.54 7.20 -2.85
C VAL A 89 -14.09 6.02 -3.66
N ARG A 90 -15.40 6.01 -3.96
CA ARG A 90 -16.00 4.99 -4.82
C ARG A 90 -15.43 5.00 -6.25
N HIS A 91 -15.08 6.19 -6.75
CA HIS A 91 -14.41 6.31 -8.04
C HIS A 91 -13.02 5.65 -8.03
N LEU A 92 -12.24 5.80 -6.96
CA LEU A 92 -10.95 5.09 -6.84
C LEU A 92 -11.12 3.57 -6.91
N VAL A 93 -12.16 3.02 -6.27
CA VAL A 93 -12.48 1.59 -6.38
C VAL A 93 -12.80 1.23 -7.83
N THR A 94 -13.62 2.01 -8.53
CA THR A 94 -13.90 1.79 -9.95
C THR A 94 -12.64 1.80 -10.81
N VAL A 95 -11.71 2.73 -10.57
CA VAL A 95 -10.43 2.80 -11.28
C VAL A 95 -9.61 1.53 -11.02
N LEU A 96 -9.43 1.14 -9.75
CA LEU A 96 -8.66 -0.05 -9.38
C LEU A 96 -9.24 -1.33 -10.00
N LEU A 97 -10.56 -1.53 -9.94
CA LEU A 97 -11.20 -2.71 -10.53
C LEU A 97 -11.07 -2.75 -12.05
N ARG A 98 -11.19 -1.60 -12.73
CA ARG A 98 -11.06 -1.50 -14.19
C ARG A 98 -9.62 -1.75 -14.65
N SER A 99 -8.64 -1.23 -13.91
CA SER A 99 -7.24 -1.25 -14.30
C SER A 99 -6.49 -2.52 -13.88
N GLN A 100 -7.15 -3.46 -13.20
CA GLN A 100 -6.55 -4.71 -12.76
C GLN A 100 -6.18 -5.58 -13.96
N TRP A 101 -4.97 -6.13 -13.96
CA TRP A 101 -4.45 -6.97 -15.03
C TRP A 101 -4.91 -8.43 -14.87
N PRO A 102 -4.85 -9.25 -15.93
CA PRO A 102 -5.32 -10.64 -15.88
C PRO A 102 -4.62 -11.54 -14.84
N ASP A 103 -3.41 -11.19 -14.41
CA ASP A 103 -2.68 -11.91 -13.36
C ASP A 103 -3.07 -11.43 -11.93
N GLY A 104 -4.05 -10.54 -11.82
CA GLY A 104 -4.62 -10.05 -10.57
C GLY A 104 -3.93 -8.81 -10.00
N GLY A 105 -2.79 -8.37 -10.54
CA GLY A 105 -2.12 -7.17 -10.04
C GLY A 105 -2.34 -5.92 -10.88
N TRP A 106 -1.45 -4.95 -10.72
CA TRP A 106 -1.40 -3.71 -11.50
C TRP A 106 0.03 -3.36 -11.90
N ASN A 107 0.17 -2.57 -12.96
CA ASN A 107 1.47 -2.07 -13.40
C ASN A 107 1.37 -0.71 -14.10
N CYS A 108 2.44 0.08 -14.01
CA CYS A 108 2.62 1.35 -14.70
C CYS A 108 3.63 1.28 -15.87
N ASP A 109 4.29 0.12 -16.07
CA ASP A 109 5.34 -0.04 -17.08
C ASP A 109 4.83 0.31 -18.49
N ARG A 110 5.49 1.26 -19.15
CA ARG A 110 5.11 1.73 -20.48
C ARG A 110 5.63 0.85 -21.62
N ASN A 111 6.36 -0.21 -21.31
CA ASN A 111 6.71 -1.24 -22.29
C ASN A 111 5.43 -1.95 -22.77
N PRO A 112 5.10 -1.94 -24.07
CA PRO A 112 3.95 -2.66 -24.61
C PRO A 112 4.00 -4.17 -24.35
N GLU A 113 5.21 -4.74 -24.27
CA GLU A 113 5.45 -6.17 -24.01
C GLU A 113 5.37 -6.55 -22.53
N ALA A 114 5.17 -5.58 -21.62
CA ALA A 114 4.96 -5.88 -20.22
C ALA A 114 3.63 -6.64 -20.03
N THR A 115 3.73 -7.89 -19.58
CA THR A 115 2.60 -8.79 -19.35
C THR A 115 2.36 -9.11 -17.88
N HIS A 116 3.32 -8.81 -17.02
CA HIS A 116 3.29 -9.08 -15.58
C HIS A 116 3.01 -7.83 -14.77
N SER A 117 2.23 -8.00 -13.71
CA SER A 117 1.98 -6.96 -12.72
C SER A 117 3.20 -6.67 -11.86
N SER A 118 3.26 -5.43 -11.36
CA SER A 118 4.30 -4.97 -10.45
C SER A 118 3.88 -5.22 -9.01
N PHE A 119 4.76 -5.85 -8.25
CA PHE A 119 4.60 -6.04 -6.79
C PHE A 119 4.44 -4.69 -6.07
N HIS A 120 5.23 -3.68 -6.46
CA HIS A 120 5.16 -2.33 -5.89
C HIS A 120 3.81 -1.66 -6.15
N GLU A 121 3.28 -1.77 -7.37
CA GLU A 121 2.00 -1.14 -7.72
C GLU A 121 0.78 -1.93 -7.23
N SER A 122 0.96 -3.19 -6.83
CA SER A 122 -0.15 -4.06 -6.39
C SER A 122 -0.41 -4.04 -4.88
N LEU A 123 0.59 -3.72 -4.05
CA LEU A 123 0.43 -3.73 -2.58
C LEU A 123 -0.59 -2.72 -2.05
N ALA A 124 -0.45 -1.45 -2.43
CA ALA A 124 -1.34 -0.42 -1.89
C ALA A 124 -2.80 -0.64 -2.33
N PRO A 125 -3.08 -1.09 -3.58
CA PRO A 125 -4.42 -1.56 -3.96
C PRO A 125 -4.97 -2.66 -3.07
N ILE A 126 -4.18 -3.69 -2.70
CA ILE A 126 -4.63 -4.72 -1.77
C ILE A 126 -5.07 -4.08 -0.45
N TRP A 127 -4.22 -3.24 0.15
CA TRP A 127 -4.55 -2.57 1.40
C TRP A 127 -5.84 -1.73 1.28
N GLY A 128 -5.94 -0.89 0.25
CA GLY A 128 -7.11 -0.04 0.03
C GLY A 128 -8.40 -0.85 -0.18
N LEU A 129 -8.35 -1.89 -1.00
CA LEU A 129 -9.51 -2.71 -1.33
C LEU A 129 -9.97 -3.55 -0.12
N VAL A 130 -9.06 -4.07 0.70
CA VAL A 130 -9.41 -4.72 1.97
C VAL A 130 -10.11 -3.76 2.91
N GLU A 131 -9.57 -2.55 3.11
CA GLU A 131 -10.16 -1.54 3.99
C GLU A 131 -11.56 -1.13 3.50
N TYR A 132 -11.71 -0.97 2.18
CA TYR A 132 -12.99 -0.66 1.56
C TYR A 132 -14.00 -1.80 1.72
N HIS A 133 -13.59 -3.05 1.47
CA HIS A 133 -14.42 -4.23 1.73
C HIS A 133 -14.84 -4.30 3.20
N GLY A 134 -13.90 -4.08 4.13
CA GLY A 134 -14.18 -4.07 5.57
C GLY A 134 -15.30 -3.09 5.94
N ALA A 135 -15.25 -1.89 5.37
CA ALA A 135 -16.20 -0.79 5.62
C ALA A 135 -17.54 -0.93 4.90
N THR A 136 -17.58 -1.56 3.72
CA THR A 136 -18.77 -1.54 2.82
C THR A 136 -19.38 -2.90 2.56
N LYS A 137 -18.63 -3.97 2.79
CA LYS A 137 -18.92 -5.35 2.36
C LYS A 137 -19.02 -5.53 0.84
N ASP A 138 -18.44 -4.63 0.03
CA ASP A 138 -18.36 -4.82 -1.43
C ASP A 138 -17.51 -6.06 -1.75
N ALA A 139 -18.14 -7.07 -2.35
CA ALA A 139 -17.50 -8.34 -2.68
C ALA A 139 -16.44 -8.18 -3.78
N ARG A 140 -16.65 -7.28 -4.75
CA ARG A 140 -15.72 -7.07 -5.87
C ARG A 140 -14.38 -6.53 -5.39
N ALA A 141 -14.41 -5.67 -4.36
CA ALA A 141 -13.18 -5.16 -3.75
C ALA A 141 -12.38 -6.30 -3.09
N ARG A 142 -13.06 -7.21 -2.40
CA ARG A 142 -12.42 -8.39 -1.82
C ARG A 142 -11.87 -9.33 -2.89
N GLU A 143 -12.65 -9.64 -3.93
CA GLU A 143 -12.24 -10.50 -5.05
C GLU A 143 -10.99 -9.96 -5.74
N ALA A 144 -10.94 -8.65 -6.02
CA ALA A 144 -9.78 -8.01 -6.61
C ALA A 144 -8.55 -8.05 -5.68
N ALA A 145 -8.74 -7.83 -4.37
CA ALA A 145 -7.65 -7.97 -3.39
C ALA A 145 -7.14 -9.43 -3.30
N GLU A 146 -8.03 -10.42 -3.34
CA GLU A 146 -7.70 -11.84 -3.33
C GLU A 146 -6.92 -12.26 -4.58
N ALA A 147 -7.31 -11.76 -5.77
CA ALA A 147 -6.58 -11.98 -7.01
C ALA A 147 -5.16 -11.39 -6.96
N ALA A 148 -5.02 -10.18 -6.41
CA ALA A 148 -3.71 -9.55 -6.25
C ALA A 148 -2.83 -10.26 -5.20
N VAL A 149 -3.43 -10.80 -4.13
CA VAL A 149 -2.70 -11.64 -3.16
C VAL A 149 -2.26 -12.97 -3.77
N GLU A 150 -3.03 -13.54 -4.69
CA GLU A 150 -2.65 -14.74 -5.41
C GLU A 150 -1.37 -14.54 -6.25
N LEU A 151 -1.21 -13.37 -6.89
CA LEU A 151 0.06 -12.98 -7.53
C LEU A 151 1.24 -13.05 -6.54
N LEU A 152 1.08 -12.51 -5.33
CA LEU A 152 2.15 -12.53 -4.31
C LEU A 152 2.47 -13.97 -3.89
N LEU A 153 1.45 -14.79 -3.67
CA LEU A 153 1.61 -16.18 -3.21
C LEU A 153 2.22 -17.09 -4.27
N GLN A 154 1.95 -16.87 -5.56
CA GLN A 154 2.62 -17.58 -6.66
C GLN A 154 4.14 -17.39 -6.66
N HIS A 155 4.62 -16.34 -6.01
CA HIS A 155 6.03 -16.03 -5.81
C HIS A 155 6.51 -16.30 -4.39
N GLU A 156 5.73 -17.02 -3.57
CA GLU A 156 6.03 -17.23 -2.14
C GLU A 156 6.44 -15.91 -1.44
N LEU A 157 5.77 -14.82 -1.83
CA LEU A 157 5.97 -13.44 -1.41
C LEU A 157 7.27 -12.76 -1.82
N PHE A 158 8.34 -13.48 -2.16
CA PHE A 158 9.61 -12.82 -2.54
C PHE A 158 10.47 -13.61 -3.53
N LYS A 159 10.10 -14.83 -3.89
CA LYS A 159 10.90 -15.73 -4.73
C LYS A 159 10.61 -15.58 -6.22
N SER A 160 11.66 -15.69 -7.02
CA SER A 160 11.54 -15.86 -8.45
C SER A 160 11.02 -17.26 -8.76
N ARG A 161 9.98 -17.36 -9.59
CA ARG A 161 9.43 -18.66 -10.04
C ARG A 161 10.42 -19.46 -10.91
N GLN A 162 11.41 -18.80 -11.49
CA GLN A 162 12.41 -19.44 -12.34
C GLN A 162 13.58 -20.00 -11.53
N THR A 163 14.07 -19.24 -10.54
CA THR A 163 15.31 -19.57 -9.83
C THR A 163 15.10 -20.01 -8.38
N GLY A 164 13.92 -19.76 -7.80
CA GLY A 164 13.65 -19.97 -6.37
C GLY A 164 14.36 -19.00 -5.42
N ALA A 165 15.30 -18.19 -5.93
CA ALA A 165 16.01 -17.17 -5.16
C ALA A 165 15.11 -15.92 -4.94
N PRO A 166 15.41 -15.07 -3.94
CA PRO A 166 14.74 -13.79 -3.80
C PRO A 166 14.82 -12.95 -5.09
N ILE A 167 13.68 -12.38 -5.52
CA ILE A 167 13.57 -11.51 -6.70
C ILE A 167 14.47 -10.29 -6.55
N ASN A 168 14.47 -9.72 -5.36
CA ASN A 168 15.31 -8.60 -4.97
C ASN A 168 15.81 -8.83 -3.54
N PRO A 169 17.13 -8.83 -3.29
CA PRO A 169 17.67 -8.99 -1.94
C PRO A 169 17.11 -8.00 -0.93
N GLU A 170 16.80 -6.77 -1.36
CA GLU A 170 16.26 -5.75 -0.48
C GLU A 170 14.88 -6.15 0.07
N TRP A 171 14.10 -6.94 -0.67
CA TRP A 171 12.78 -7.41 -0.24
C TRP A 171 12.84 -8.39 0.93
N MET A 172 14.03 -8.83 1.36
CA MET A 172 14.22 -9.64 2.57
C MET A 172 14.38 -8.79 3.84
N HIS A 173 14.32 -7.46 3.73
CA HIS A 173 14.34 -6.57 4.87
C HIS A 173 12.96 -6.01 5.19
N ILE A 174 12.71 -5.70 6.46
CA ILE A 174 11.52 -4.96 6.87
C ILE A 174 11.76 -3.47 6.59
N HIS A 175 10.90 -2.87 5.77
CA HIS A 175 10.88 -1.42 5.56
C HIS A 175 9.73 -0.76 6.31
N TRP A 176 9.94 0.48 6.72
CA TRP A 176 8.85 1.27 7.28
C TRP A 176 9.04 2.78 7.13
N PRO A 177 7.97 3.53 6.84
CA PRO A 177 6.71 3.05 6.27
C PRO A 177 6.92 2.47 4.89
N HIS A 178 6.01 1.61 4.46
CA HIS A 178 6.14 0.96 3.17
C HIS A 178 5.89 1.92 2.00
N TYR A 179 4.93 2.84 2.13
CA TYR A 179 4.53 3.78 1.08
C TYR A 179 4.16 3.08 -0.24
N TRP A 180 5.11 2.98 -1.17
CA TRP A 180 4.98 2.27 -2.45
C TRP A 180 5.93 1.07 -2.56
N HIS A 181 6.86 0.92 -1.61
CA HIS A 181 7.89 -0.10 -1.67
C HIS A 181 7.34 -1.47 -1.22
N TYR A 182 7.78 -2.50 -1.92
CA TYR A 182 7.45 -3.90 -1.65
C TYR A 182 8.56 -4.53 -0.84
N ASP A 183 8.19 -5.30 0.17
CA ASP A 183 9.05 -6.31 0.79
C ASP A 183 8.20 -7.48 1.26
N PHE A 184 8.88 -8.55 1.69
CA PHE A 184 8.23 -9.77 2.18
C PHE A 184 7.26 -9.49 3.35
N PHE A 185 7.57 -8.52 4.21
CA PHE A 185 6.78 -8.22 5.40
C PHE A 185 5.48 -7.51 5.03
N HIS A 186 5.52 -6.56 4.09
CA HIS A 186 4.30 -5.97 3.54
C HIS A 186 3.45 -7.02 2.80
N GLY A 187 4.10 -7.91 2.04
CA GLY A 187 3.44 -9.05 1.42
C GLY A 187 2.69 -9.91 2.46
N LEU A 188 3.34 -10.25 3.57
CA LEU A 188 2.71 -10.99 4.67
C LEU A 188 1.53 -10.23 5.28
N ARG A 189 1.68 -8.92 5.52
CA ARG A 189 0.56 -8.08 6.00
C ARG A 189 -0.61 -8.12 5.04
N ALA A 190 -0.36 -8.02 3.73
CA ALA A 190 -1.40 -8.07 2.70
C ALA A 190 -2.12 -9.43 2.66
N VAL A 191 -1.38 -10.54 2.77
CA VAL A 191 -1.95 -11.89 2.89
C VAL A 191 -2.77 -12.05 4.17
N GLY A 192 -2.22 -11.61 5.31
CA GLY A 192 -2.86 -11.71 6.62
C GLY A 192 -4.14 -10.88 6.73
N MET A 193 -4.18 -9.71 6.08
CA MET A 193 -5.38 -8.86 5.96
C MET A 193 -6.59 -9.58 5.34
N LEU A 194 -6.36 -10.58 4.48
CA LEU A 194 -7.39 -11.43 3.90
C LEU A 194 -7.61 -12.75 4.65
N GLY A 195 -6.98 -12.92 5.82
CA GLY A 195 -7.05 -14.16 6.60
C GLY A 195 -6.34 -15.34 5.95
N ARG A 196 -5.39 -15.10 5.04
CA ARG A 196 -4.68 -16.13 4.28
C ARG A 196 -3.27 -16.42 4.79
N ALA A 197 -2.91 -15.94 5.98
CA ALA A 197 -1.55 -16.13 6.54
C ALA A 197 -1.15 -17.61 6.69
N GLY A 198 -2.12 -18.52 6.83
CA GLY A 198 -1.89 -19.97 6.87
C GLY A 198 -1.70 -20.66 5.51
N ASP A 199 -1.72 -19.92 4.39
CA ASP A 199 -1.39 -20.50 3.07
C ASP A 199 0.06 -21.00 3.10
N SER A 200 0.29 -22.25 2.68
CA SER A 200 1.60 -22.88 2.77
C SER A 200 2.68 -22.14 1.97
N ARG A 201 2.30 -21.34 0.96
CA ARG A 201 3.22 -20.52 0.17
C ARG A 201 3.71 -19.28 0.90
N ALA A 202 3.07 -18.90 2.02
CA ALA A 202 3.55 -17.84 2.91
C ALA A 202 4.57 -18.36 3.94
N ALA A 203 4.74 -19.68 4.09
CA ALA A 203 5.55 -20.29 5.15
C ALA A 203 7.00 -19.80 5.14
N ALA A 204 7.65 -19.75 3.98
CA ALA A 204 9.04 -19.28 3.88
C ALA A 204 9.22 -17.83 4.33
N ALA A 205 8.22 -16.97 4.07
CA ALA A 205 8.24 -15.58 4.51
C ALA A 205 7.96 -15.46 6.01
N LEU A 206 7.07 -16.28 6.57
CA LEU A 206 6.81 -16.35 8.01
C LEU A 206 8.04 -16.85 8.79
N GLU A 207 8.70 -17.90 8.31
CA GLU A 207 9.96 -18.39 8.88
C GLU A 207 11.03 -17.30 8.87
N HIS A 208 11.16 -16.59 7.74
CA HIS A 208 12.06 -15.44 7.64
C HIS A 208 11.69 -14.33 8.64
N LEU A 209 10.40 -13.98 8.75
CA LEU A 209 9.92 -13.01 9.75
C LEU A 209 10.33 -13.46 11.16
N HIS A 210 10.07 -14.70 11.56
CA HIS A 210 10.43 -15.22 12.87
C HIS A 210 11.95 -15.15 13.13
N GLY A 211 12.77 -15.43 12.11
CA GLY A 211 14.23 -15.30 12.19
C GLY A 211 14.72 -13.86 12.43
N LEU A 212 13.94 -12.85 12.05
CA LEU A 212 14.25 -11.43 12.31
C LEU A 212 13.85 -10.95 13.72
N ARG A 213 13.18 -11.78 14.52
CA ARG A 213 12.80 -11.42 15.89
C ARG A 213 14.06 -11.26 16.74
N ARG A 214 14.21 -10.10 17.37
CA ARG A 214 15.35 -9.80 18.24
C ARG A 214 15.22 -10.49 19.61
N PRO A 215 16.32 -10.59 20.39
CA PRO A 215 16.28 -11.16 21.75
C PRO A 215 15.33 -10.43 22.71
N ASP A 216 15.06 -9.15 22.46
CA ASP A 216 14.08 -8.35 23.21
C ASP A 216 12.63 -8.62 22.79
N GLY A 217 12.40 -9.56 21.89
CA GLY A 217 11.09 -9.96 21.39
C GLY A 217 10.53 -9.07 20.27
N THR A 218 11.26 -8.04 19.83
CA THR A 218 10.79 -7.04 18.86
C THR A 218 11.22 -7.31 17.42
N TRP A 219 10.49 -6.72 16.48
CA TRP A 219 10.88 -6.58 15.07
C TRP A 219 11.10 -5.11 14.75
N ARG A 220 12.10 -4.82 13.92
CA ARG A 220 12.54 -3.45 13.61
C ARG A 220 12.79 -3.30 12.12
N ALA A 221 12.69 -2.06 11.62
CA ALA A 221 13.07 -1.76 10.26
C ALA A 221 14.58 -2.01 10.08
N THR A 222 14.94 -2.83 9.09
CA THR A 222 16.32 -3.17 8.76
C THR A 222 16.71 -2.74 7.35
N GLY A 223 15.72 -2.49 6.50
CA GLY A 223 15.96 -2.11 5.10
C GLY A 223 16.32 -0.64 4.96
N ARG A 224 16.72 -0.26 3.75
CA ARG A 224 17.04 1.14 3.45
C ARG A 224 15.82 2.04 3.62
N ARG A 225 16.03 3.25 4.12
CA ARG A 225 14.95 4.26 4.16
C ARG A 225 14.71 4.81 2.76
N TYR A 226 13.45 4.77 2.30
CA TYR A 226 13.04 5.39 1.03
C TYR A 226 12.56 6.83 1.17
N TRP A 227 12.50 7.31 2.41
CA TRP A 227 12.10 8.66 2.81
C TRP A 227 13.28 9.42 3.44
N SER A 228 13.20 10.74 3.44
CA SER A 228 14.20 11.62 4.07
C SER A 228 13.64 12.21 5.36
N ARG A 229 14.48 12.27 6.40
CA ARG A 229 14.15 12.92 7.68
C ARG A 229 13.81 14.41 7.53
N ASP A 230 14.38 15.08 6.54
CA ASP A 230 14.15 16.51 6.30
C ASP A 230 12.82 16.80 5.60
N ALA A 231 12.16 15.77 5.09
CA ALA A 231 10.94 15.90 4.30
C ALA A 231 9.75 15.15 4.91
N GLU A 232 9.99 14.02 5.55
CA GLU A 232 8.99 13.18 6.18
C GLU A 232 8.36 13.87 7.40
N ALA A 233 7.06 13.64 7.62
CA ALA A 233 6.35 14.26 8.74
C ALA A 233 6.60 13.56 10.09
N VAL A 234 7.19 12.37 10.07
CA VAL A 234 7.40 11.49 11.23
C VAL A 234 8.84 10.98 11.23
N ASP A 235 9.58 11.14 12.35
CA ASP A 235 10.82 10.40 12.53
C ASP A 235 10.49 8.99 13.02
N TRP A 236 10.51 8.04 12.10
CA TRP A 236 10.18 6.66 12.38
C TRP A 236 11.23 5.92 13.20
N GLY A 237 12.45 6.45 13.34
CA GLY A 237 13.54 5.73 14.00
C GLY A 237 13.76 4.36 13.37
N ASP A 238 13.55 3.29 14.15
CA ASP A 238 13.56 1.89 13.71
C ASP A 238 12.16 1.26 13.64
N ALA A 239 11.11 2.07 13.87
CA ALA A 239 9.69 1.74 13.76
C ALA A 239 9.21 0.51 14.57
N HIS A 240 9.98 0.04 15.56
CA HIS A 240 9.64 -1.19 16.28
C HIS A 240 8.27 -1.13 16.97
N GLN A 241 7.83 0.06 17.39
CA GLN A 241 6.53 0.31 18.03
C GLN A 241 5.34 0.02 17.12
N VAL A 242 5.52 0.08 15.80
CA VAL A 242 4.47 -0.19 14.80
C VAL A 242 4.69 -1.54 14.11
N ILE A 243 5.95 -1.89 13.86
CA ILE A 243 6.31 -3.17 13.22
C ILE A 243 5.99 -4.35 14.15
N THR A 244 6.36 -4.27 15.44
CA THR A 244 6.21 -5.42 16.36
C THR A 244 4.73 -5.84 16.48
N PRO A 245 3.77 -4.94 16.77
CA PRO A 245 2.36 -5.33 16.80
C PRO A 245 1.81 -5.80 15.45
N ALA A 246 2.42 -5.39 14.33
CA ALA A 246 2.03 -5.85 13.01
C ALA A 246 2.60 -7.23 12.65
N ALA A 247 3.75 -7.59 13.20
CA ALA A 247 4.38 -8.91 13.03
C ALA A 247 3.75 -10.00 13.91
N GLU A 248 3.10 -9.61 15.01
CA GLU A 248 2.43 -10.54 15.94
C GLU A 248 1.01 -10.94 15.51
N ARG A 249 0.42 -10.28 14.50
CA ARG A 249 -0.93 -10.54 13.97
C ARG A 249 -0.87 -11.46 12.76
#